data_AF-A0A372LMM6-F1
#
_entry.id   AF-A0A372LMM6-F1
#
_cell.length_a   1.000
_cell.length_b   1.000
_cell.length_c   1.000
_cell.angle_alpha   90.00
_cell.angle_beta   90.00
_cell.angle_gamma   90.00
#
_symmetry.space_group_name_H-M   'P 1'
#
loop_
_entity.id
_entity.type
_entity.pdbx_description
1 polymer ?
#
loop_
_entity_poly.entity_id
_entity_poly.type
_entity_poly.pdbx_seq_one_letter_code
_entity_poly.pdbx_strand_id
1 'polypeptide(L)'
;MEEYRESLKEMLLKKNKNISNSLAQTWVDLLWEDFEATYAKAGHDYAGSEMTLRVVKQWIENYGDKLHEFIATNPKYKHLLEEKDNKPLH
;
A
#
# COMPACT_ATOMS: atom_id res chain seq x y z
N MET A 1 10.33 7.98 -7.84
CA MET A 1 10.07 6.88 -6.87
C MET A 1 9.21 7.38 -5.72
N GLU A 2 9.71 8.29 -4.88
CA GLU A 2 8.93 8.88 -3.78
C GLU A 2 7.63 9.55 -4.27
N GLU A 3 7.68 10.33 -5.35
CA GLU A 3 6.49 10.98 -5.94
C GLU A 3 5.40 9.96 -6.38
N TYR A 4 5.81 8.79 -6.88
CA TYR A 4 4.88 7.74 -7.28
C TYR A 4 4.19 7.13 -6.06
N ARG A 5 4.95 6.81 -5.02
CA ARG A 5 4.40 6.29 -3.77
C ARG A 5 3.49 7.31 -3.08
N GLU A 6 3.86 8.60 -3.11
CA GLU A 6 3.02 9.67 -2.57
C GLU A 6 1.69 9.79 -3.32
N SER A 7 1.72 9.75 -4.66
CA SER A 7 0.49 9.80 -5.47
C SER A 7 -0.44 8.61 -5.20
N LEU A 8 0.12 7.41 -5.01
CA LEU A 8 -0.62 6.20 -4.67
C LEU A 8 -1.22 6.29 -3.27
N LYS A 9 -0.47 6.85 -2.31
CA LYS A 9 -0.95 7.06 -0.93
C LYS A 9 -2.14 8.01 -0.92
N GLU A 10 -2.05 9.15 -1.61
CA GLU A 10 -3.15 10.09 -1.70
C GLU A 10 -4.40 9.46 -2.32
N MET A 11 -4.21 8.68 -3.38
CA MET A 11 -5.30 7.97 -4.05
C MET A 11 -5.96 6.96 -3.12
N LEU A 12 -5.16 6.22 -2.35
CA LEU A 12 -5.65 5.25 -1.38
C LEU A 12 -6.42 5.94 -0.24
N LEU A 13 -5.95 7.08 0.28
CA LEU A 13 -6.67 7.89 1.27
C LEU A 13 -7.95 8.53 0.73
N LYS A 14 -7.99 8.86 -0.56
CA LYS A 14 -9.20 9.33 -1.23
C LYS A 14 -10.24 8.21 -1.31
N LYS A 15 -9.80 6.99 -1.65
CA LYS A 15 -10.66 5.82 -1.86
C LYS A 15 -11.12 5.16 -0.55
N ASN A 16 -10.28 5.16 0.49
CA ASN A 16 -10.56 4.48 1.75
C ASN A 16 -10.43 5.46 2.93
N LYS A 17 -11.57 5.74 3.58
CA LYS A 17 -11.65 6.64 4.74
C LYS A 17 -11.43 5.93 6.08
N ASN A 18 -11.34 4.61 6.09
CA ASN A 18 -11.18 3.79 7.29
C ASN A 18 -9.70 3.53 7.65
N ILE A 19 -8.77 3.95 6.80
CA ILE A 19 -7.33 3.83 7.02
C ILE A 19 -6.72 5.18 7.41
N SER A 20 -5.66 5.16 8.22
CA SER A 20 -4.89 6.37 8.53
C SER A 20 -3.88 6.67 7.42
N ASN A 21 -3.31 7.88 7.44
CA ASN A 21 -2.21 8.26 6.57
C ASN A 21 -1.01 7.29 6.67
N SER A 22 -0.61 6.93 7.90
CA SER A 22 0.46 5.96 8.14
C SER A 22 0.16 4.59 7.53
N LEU A 23 -1.07 4.10 7.72
CA LEU A 23 -1.47 2.80 7.20
C LEU A 23 -1.56 2.80 5.68
N ALA A 24 -1.99 3.91 5.08
CA ALA A 24 -1.97 4.08 3.63
C ALA A 24 -0.54 4.04 3.08
N GLN A 25 0.42 4.69 3.75
CA GLN A 25 1.85 4.62 3.39
C GLN A 25 2.35 3.17 3.46
N THR A 26 2.13 2.48 4.58
CA THR A 26 2.54 1.07 4.74
C THR A 26 1.95 0.17 3.65
N TRP A 27 0.68 0.36 3.30
CA TRP A 27 0.05 -0.40 2.22
C TRP A 27 0.70 -0.14 0.87
N VAL A 28 0.98 1.11 0.54
CA VAL A 28 1.64 1.46 -0.71
C VAL A 28 3.04 0.86 -0.79
N ASP A 29 3.82 0.95 0.29
CA ASP A 29 5.16 0.37 0.34
C ASP A 29 5.11 -1.16 0.18
N LEU A 30 4.20 -1.82 0.89
CA LEU A 30 4.03 -3.27 0.81
C LEU A 30 3.62 -3.74 -0.59
N LEU A 31 2.63 -3.08 -1.20
CA LEU A 31 2.18 -3.43 -2.56
C LEU A 31 3.27 -3.17 -3.60
N TRP A 32 4.04 -2.09 -3.43
CA TRP A 32 5.15 -1.76 -4.30
C TRP A 32 6.25 -2.82 -4.24
N GLU A 33 6.72 -3.14 -3.04
CA GLU A 33 7.80 -4.10 -2.81
C GLU A 33 7.39 -5.52 -3.22
N ASP A 34 6.15 -5.93 -2.94
CA ASP A 34 5.63 -7.24 -3.34
C ASP A 34 5.61 -7.40 -4.87
N PHE A 35 5.20 -6.36 -5.59
CA PHE A 35 5.25 -6.37 -7.04
C PHE A 35 6.68 -6.40 -7.57
N GLU A 36 7.57 -5.54 -7.09
CA GLU A 36 8.97 -5.51 -7.54
C GLU A 36 9.68 -6.84 -7.27
N ALA A 37 9.45 -7.45 -6.10
CA ALA A 37 10.00 -8.76 -5.76
C ALA A 37 9.44 -9.89 -6.65
N THR A 38 8.15 -9.85 -6.98
CA THR A 38 7.51 -10.83 -7.87
C THR A 38 8.02 -10.67 -9.30
N TYR A 39 8.11 -9.43 -9.78
CA TYR A 39 8.57 -9.11 -11.13
C TYR A 39 10.05 -9.47 -11.32
N ALA A 40 10.92 -9.15 -10.35
CA ALA A 40 12.33 -9.50 -10.40
C ALA A 40 12.57 -11.02 -10.51
N LYS A 41 11.72 -11.82 -9.87
CA LYS A 41 11.78 -13.30 -9.96
C LYS A 41 11.37 -13.84 -11.33
N ALA A 42 10.57 -13.09 -12.09
CA ALA A 42 10.07 -13.52 -13.40
C ALA A 42 11.11 -13.35 -14.53
N GLY A 43 12.30 -12.80 -14.25
CA GLY A 43 13.42 -12.73 -15.21
C GLY A 43 13.20 -11.81 -16.40
N HIS A 44 12.18 -10.94 -16.35
CA HIS A 44 11.93 -9.92 -17.36
C HIS A 44 12.87 -8.72 -17.19
N ASP A 45 13.25 -8.07 -18.30
CA ASP A 45 13.92 -6.77 -18.27
C ASP A 45 13.08 -5.80 -17.45
N TYR A 46 13.68 -5.19 -16.42
CA TYR A 46 13.00 -4.26 -15.52
C TYR A 46 12.30 -3.14 -16.30
N ALA A 47 10.98 -3.25 -16.47
CA ALA A 47 10.16 -2.23 -17.14
C ALA A 47 10.04 -0.92 -16.36
N GLY A 48 10.79 -0.78 -15.26
CA GLY A 48 10.88 0.45 -14.50
C GLY A 48 9.76 0.64 -13.50
N SER A 49 9.94 1.68 -12.71
CA SER A 49 9.01 2.15 -11.69
C SER A 49 7.65 2.58 -12.24
N GLU A 50 7.57 2.93 -13.53
CA GLU A 50 6.31 3.27 -14.19
C GLU A 50 5.36 2.06 -14.32
N MET A 51 5.92 0.86 -14.56
CA MET A 51 5.11 -0.36 -14.60
C MET A 51 4.58 -0.70 -13.21
N THR A 52 5.44 -0.64 -12.19
CA THR A 52 5.04 -0.84 -10.79
C THR A 52 3.94 0.15 -10.40
N LEU A 53 4.08 1.43 -10.73
CA LEU A 53 3.05 2.45 -10.49
C LEU A 53 1.71 2.05 -11.11
N ARG A 54 1.69 1.64 -12.38
CA ARG A 54 0.44 1.25 -13.08
C ARG A 54 -0.25 0.07 -12.41
N VAL A 55 0.51 -0.96 -12.04
CA VAL A 55 -0.04 -2.16 -11.42
C VAL A 55 -0.56 -1.87 -10.01
N VAL A 56 0.24 -1.20 -9.17
CA VAL A 56 -0.16 -0.84 -7.80
C VAL A 56 -1.37 0.09 -7.83
N LYS A 57 -1.41 1.04 -8.77
CA LYS A 57 -2.60 1.89 -8.98
C LYS A 57 -3.84 1.04 -9.24
N GLN A 58 -3.77 0.08 -10.15
CA GLN A 58 -4.89 -0.80 -10.46
C GLN A 58 -5.34 -1.63 -9.25
N TRP A 59 -4.41 -2.10 -8.42
CA TRP A 59 -4.75 -2.79 -7.16
C TRP A 59 -5.47 -1.87 -6.17
N ILE A 60 -5.02 -0.63 -6.02
CA ILE A 60 -5.71 0.36 -5.19
C ILE A 60 -7.09 0.66 -5.77
N GLU A 61 -7.25 0.78 -7.09
CA GLU A 61 -8.56 0.98 -7.74
C GLU A 61 -9.53 -0.18 -7.49
N ASN A 62 -9.04 -1.41 -7.47
CA ASN A 62 -9.88 -2.60 -7.35
C ASN A 62 -10.20 -2.97 -5.89
N TYR A 63 -9.23 -2.76 -4.98
CA TYR A 63 -9.28 -3.31 -3.62
C TYR A 63 -9.02 -2.29 -2.51
N GLY A 64 -8.64 -1.06 -2.84
CA GLY A 64 -8.20 -0.05 -1.87
C GLY A 64 -9.23 0.25 -0.77
N ASP A 65 -10.52 0.22 -1.11
CA ASP A 65 -11.63 0.42 -0.18
C ASP A 65 -11.75 -0.68 0.90
N LYS A 66 -11.24 -1.89 0.62
CA LYS A 66 -11.36 -3.06 1.51
C LYS A 66 -10.09 -3.43 2.25
N LEU A 67 -8.97 -2.74 2.00
CA LEU A 67 -7.68 -3.06 2.64
C LEU A 67 -7.74 -3.09 4.17
N HIS A 68 -8.55 -2.22 4.78
CA HIS A 68 -8.78 -2.21 6.23
C HIS A 68 -9.40 -3.52 6.78
N GLU A 69 -10.22 -4.23 6.00
CA GLU A 69 -10.83 -5.51 6.37
C GLU A 69 -9.80 -6.65 6.37
N PHE A 70 -8.82 -6.59 5.48
CA PHE A 70 -7.78 -7.61 5.37
C PHE A 70 -6.86 -7.65 6.59
N ILE A 71 -6.60 -6.49 7.20
CA ILE A 71 -5.79 -6.42 8.41
C ILE A 71 -6.56 -6.93 9.63
N ALA A 72 -7.86 -6.62 9.70
CA ALA A 72 -8.72 -7.08 10.78
C ALA A 72 -8.82 -8.62 10.83
N THR A 73 -8.61 -9.29 9.70
CA THR A 73 -8.76 -10.75 9.55
C THR A 73 -7.44 -11.53 9.55
N ASN A 74 -6.28 -10.86 9.46
CA ASN A 74 -4.98 -11.53 9.40
C ASN A 74 -4.09 -11.20 10.61
N PRO A 75 -3.88 -12.17 11.54
CA PRO A 75 -3.08 -11.96 12.75
C PRO A 75 -1.66 -11.47 12.49
N LYS A 76 -1.06 -11.82 11.33
CA LYS A 76 0.28 -11.38 10.95
C LYS A 76 0.39 -9.86 10.85
N TYR A 77 -0.67 -9.19 10.39
CA TYR A 77 -0.69 -7.75 10.13
C TYR A 77 -1.33 -6.93 11.25
N LYS A 78 -1.79 -7.59 12.32
CA LYS A 78 -2.49 -6.94 13.44
C LYS A 78 -1.66 -5.82 14.08
N HIS A 79 -0.34 -5.99 14.16
CA HIS A 79 0.59 -4.99 14.67
C HIS A 79 0.54 -3.64 13.90
N LEU A 80 0.18 -3.66 12.61
CA LEU A 80 0.03 -2.45 11.80
C LEU A 80 -1.21 -1.62 12.19
N LEU A 81 -2.22 -2.25 12.82
CA LEU A 81 -3.36 -1.55 13.42
C LEU A 81 -3.04 -1.06 14.83
N GLU A 82 -2.25 -1.81 15.59
CA GLU A 82 -1.92 -1.50 16.99
C GLU A 82 -0.97 -0.29 17.10
N GLU A 83 -0.13 -0.01 16.10
CA GLU A 83 0.66 1.23 16.04
C GLU A 83 -0.18 2.52 15.92
N LYS A 84 -1.50 2.43 15.68
CA LYS A 84 -2.39 3.61 15.67
C LYS A 84 -2.68 4.19 17.05
N ASP A 85 -2.53 3.44 18.13
CA ASP A 85 -2.97 3.91 19.45
C ASP A 85 -1.94 4.77 20.18
N ASN A 86 -0.70 4.86 19.66
CA ASN A 86 0.41 5.48 20.40
C ASN A 86 1.01 6.74 19.75
N LYS A 87 0.23 7.49 18.96
CA LYS A 87 0.54 8.90 18.68
C LYS A 87 -0.42 9.78 19.48
N PRO A 88 0.03 10.41 20.58
CA PRO A 88 -0.75 11.47 21.19
C PRO A 88 -0.93 12.56 20.13
N LEU A 89 -2.18 12.94 19.89
CA LEU A 89 -2.52 14.20 19.24
C LEU A 89 -1.85 15.29 20.07
N HIS A 90 -0.74 15.82 19.58
CA HIS A 90 -0.02 16.93 20.18
C HIS A 90 -0.41 18.24 19.53
#